data_AF-A0A9D9AQT4-F1
#
_entry.id   AF-A0A9D9AQT4-F1
#
_cell.length_a   1.000
_cell.length_b   1.000
_cell.length_c   1.000
_cell.angle_alpha   90.00
_cell.angle_beta   90.00
_cell.angle_gamma   90.00
#
_symmetry.space_group_name_H-M   'P 1'
#
loop_
_entity.id
_entity.type
_entity.pdbx_description
1 polymer ?
#
loop_
_entity_poly.entity_id
_entity_poly.type
_entity_poly.pdbx_seq_one_letter_code
_entity_poly.pdbx_strand_id
1 'polypeptide(L)'
;MRRLILSIASVVGLTASAFAGPGADLSEFAGELRAQADERALIAASQPAAPAQPLDIEDPFYFELEQFSVDAMRLSRAIQQANGPQDLQCIFRGMSDDASERLDALNLADSSGEQARIYRAISAMMRDAEEIAPAVDEEDITLDGFTCSPG
;
A
#
# COMPACT_ATOMS: atom_id res chain seq x y z
N MET A 1 -10.12 -47.67 47.34
CA MET A 1 -9.33 -47.58 46.10
C MET A 1 -10.28 -47.66 44.90
N ARG A 2 -10.62 -46.54 44.25
CA ARG A 2 -11.26 -46.54 42.93
C ARG A 2 -10.99 -45.21 42.24
N ARG A 3 -10.55 -45.30 41.00
CA ARG A 3 -9.66 -44.37 40.30
C ARG A 3 -10.39 -43.16 39.74
N LEU A 4 -9.76 -41.99 39.90
CA LEU A 4 -10.03 -40.75 39.17
C LEU A 4 -9.72 -40.95 37.68
N ILE A 5 -10.67 -40.63 36.80
CA ILE A 5 -10.44 -40.54 35.35
C ILE A 5 -10.51 -39.05 34.99
N LEU A 6 -9.34 -38.40 34.93
CA LEU A 6 -9.19 -37.11 34.27
C LEU A 6 -9.27 -37.36 32.76
N SER A 7 -10.29 -36.81 32.10
CA SER A 7 -10.37 -36.74 30.65
C SER A 7 -9.88 -35.35 30.23
N ILE A 8 -8.63 -35.25 29.80
CA ILE A 8 -8.11 -34.05 29.14
C ILE A 8 -8.51 -34.14 27.67
N ALA A 9 -9.60 -33.48 27.31
CA ALA A 9 -9.97 -33.27 25.92
C ALA A 9 -9.05 -32.18 25.34
N SER A 10 -8.10 -32.58 24.50
CA SER A 10 -7.26 -31.65 23.74
C SER A 10 -8.08 -31.12 22.57
N VAL A 11 -8.45 -29.84 22.61
CA VAL A 11 -9.02 -29.12 21.47
C VAL A 11 -7.86 -28.75 20.55
N VAL A 12 -7.71 -29.47 19.44
CA VAL A 12 -6.85 -29.05 18.32
C VAL A 12 -7.65 -28.02 17.54
N GLY A 13 -7.39 -26.73 17.80
CA GLY A 13 -7.91 -25.65 16.97
C GLY A 13 -7.16 -25.64 15.64
N LEU A 14 -7.86 -25.91 14.54
CA LEU A 14 -7.36 -25.58 13.21
C LEU A 14 -7.31 -24.05 13.10
N THR A 15 -6.12 -23.47 13.18
CA THR A 15 -5.90 -22.09 12.72
C THR A 15 -5.94 -22.11 11.20
N ALA A 16 -7.09 -21.76 10.61
CA ALA A 16 -7.14 -21.43 9.20
C ALA A 16 -6.33 -20.16 9.00
N SER A 17 -5.13 -20.28 8.44
CA SER A 17 -4.42 -19.14 7.86
C SER A 17 -5.27 -18.66 6.69
N ALA A 18 -6.02 -17.58 6.86
CA ALA A 18 -6.52 -16.84 5.72
C ALA A 18 -5.26 -16.40 4.96
N PHE A 19 -5.05 -16.94 3.75
CA PHE A 19 -4.04 -16.39 2.87
C PHE A 19 -4.50 -14.97 2.53
N ALA A 20 -3.72 -13.97 2.92
CA ALA A 20 -3.88 -12.61 2.43
C ALA A 20 -3.82 -12.66 0.89
N GLY A 21 -4.79 -12.01 0.25
CA GLY A 21 -4.74 -11.85 -1.20
C GLY A 21 -3.83 -10.69 -1.59
N PRO A 22 -3.61 -10.48 -2.90
CA PRO A 22 -2.77 -9.41 -3.40
C PRO A 22 -3.18 -8.01 -2.92
N GLY A 23 -4.48 -7.79 -2.64
CA GLY A 23 -4.98 -6.54 -2.08
C GLY A 23 -4.55 -6.32 -0.63
N ALA A 24 -4.73 -7.34 0.21
CA ALA A 24 -4.31 -7.32 1.61
C ALA A 24 -2.78 -7.19 1.76
N ASP A 25 -2.00 -7.86 0.92
CA ASP A 25 -0.52 -7.72 0.90
C ASP A 25 -0.11 -6.27 0.56
N LEU A 26 -0.73 -5.66 -0.45
CA LEU A 26 -0.46 -4.27 -0.81
C LEU A 26 -0.89 -3.29 0.29
N SER A 27 -2.00 -3.57 0.97
CA SER A 27 -2.49 -2.77 2.11
C SER A 27 -1.49 -2.75 3.27
N GLU A 28 -0.97 -3.92 3.65
CA GLU A 28 0.04 -4.04 4.71
C GLU A 28 1.31 -3.25 4.34
N PHE A 29 1.81 -3.45 3.11
CA PHE A 29 2.98 -2.73 2.63
C PHE A 29 2.77 -1.21 2.57
N ALA A 30 1.61 -0.75 2.12
CA ALA A 30 1.25 0.67 2.13
C ALA A 30 1.23 1.23 3.56
N GLY A 31 0.73 0.47 4.54
CA GLY A 31 0.73 0.87 5.95
C GLY A 31 2.15 1.09 6.50
N GLU A 32 3.09 0.20 6.18
CA GLU A 32 4.51 0.36 6.56
C GLU A 32 5.14 1.59 5.90
N LEU A 33 4.95 1.75 4.59
CA LEU A 33 5.49 2.87 3.84
C LEU A 33 4.88 4.22 4.28
N ARG A 34 3.60 4.23 4.68
CA ARG A 34 2.93 5.38 5.27
C ARG A 34 3.62 5.83 6.56
N ALA A 35 3.90 4.88 7.46
CA ALA A 35 4.53 5.19 8.74
C ALA A 35 5.92 5.82 8.53
N GLN A 36 6.69 5.31 7.58
CA GLN A 36 7.99 5.89 7.21
C GLN A 36 7.85 7.30 6.61
N ALA A 37 6.88 7.50 5.72
CA ALA A 37 6.61 8.81 5.14
C ALA A 37 6.19 9.84 6.21
N ASP A 38 5.36 9.44 7.17
CA ASP A 38 4.95 10.28 8.30
C ASP A 38 6.16 10.71 9.16
N GLU A 39 7.04 9.78 9.51
CA GLU A 39 8.25 10.08 10.28
C GLU A 39 9.17 11.06 9.52
N ARG A 40 9.44 10.77 8.25
CA ARG A 40 10.27 11.63 7.40
C ARG A 40 9.67 13.02 7.22
N ALA A 41 8.34 13.11 7.09
CA ALA A 41 7.64 14.40 7.03
C ALA A 41 7.84 15.22 8.30
N LEU A 42 7.79 14.60 9.49
CA LEU A 42 8.01 15.26 10.77
C LEU A 42 9.45 15.76 10.90
N ILE A 43 10.42 14.93 10.54
CA ILE A 43 11.85 15.30 10.56
C ILE A 43 12.09 16.48 9.64
N ALA A 44 11.65 16.41 8.39
CA ALA A 44 11.84 17.46 7.41
C ALA A 44 11.13 18.78 7.80
N ALA A 45 9.95 18.67 8.44
CA ALA A 45 9.22 19.83 8.94
C ALA A 45 9.89 20.54 10.12
N SER A 46 10.85 19.91 10.80
CA SER A 46 11.55 20.53 11.94
C SER A 46 12.49 21.66 11.53
N GLN A 47 12.97 21.66 10.28
CA GLN A 47 13.89 22.65 9.73
C GLN A 47 13.48 23.07 8.31
N PRO A 48 12.30 23.69 8.13
CA PRO A 48 11.69 23.84 6.81
C PRO A 48 12.47 24.71 5.83
N ALA A 49 13.34 25.60 6.33
CA ALA A 49 14.20 26.47 5.51
C ALA A 49 15.57 25.85 5.19
N ALA A 50 15.90 24.67 5.74
CA ALA A 50 17.12 23.98 5.39
C ALA A 50 17.06 23.47 3.92
N PRO A 51 18.21 23.33 3.24
CA PRO A 51 18.26 22.67 1.94
C PRO A 51 17.63 21.27 2.02
N ALA A 52 16.97 20.84 0.94
CA ALA A 52 16.52 19.47 0.82
C ALA A 52 17.69 18.48 0.90
N GLN A 53 17.40 17.28 1.38
CA GLN A 53 18.32 16.15 1.36
C GLN A 53 17.76 15.12 0.38
N PRO A 54 18.25 15.07 -0.87
CA PRO A 54 17.80 14.09 -1.85
C PRO A 54 17.89 12.67 -1.29
N LEU A 55 16.99 11.79 -1.72
CA LEU A 55 17.09 10.39 -1.35
C LEU A 55 18.32 9.79 -2.03
N ASP A 56 19.14 9.09 -1.25
CA ASP A 56 20.18 8.24 -1.83
C ASP A 56 19.49 7.09 -2.58
N ILE A 57 20.10 6.64 -3.67
CA ILE A 57 19.63 5.43 -4.35
C ILE A 57 19.73 4.22 -3.42
N GLU A 58 20.58 4.24 -2.39
CA GLU A 58 20.66 3.19 -1.38
C GLU A 58 19.63 3.34 -0.24
N ASP A 59 18.82 4.40 -0.22
CA ASP A 59 17.79 4.61 0.80
C ASP A 59 16.65 3.58 0.64
N PRO A 60 16.31 2.79 1.68
CA PRO A 60 15.22 1.82 1.61
C PRO A 60 13.88 2.43 1.15
N PHE A 61 13.58 3.67 1.55
CA PHE A 61 12.33 4.34 1.19
C PHE A 61 12.23 4.61 -0.31
N TYR A 62 13.37 4.84 -0.98
CA TYR A 62 13.41 4.99 -2.44
C TYR A 62 12.91 3.69 -3.10
N PHE A 63 13.49 2.55 -2.74
CA PHE A 63 13.13 1.26 -3.31
C PHE A 63 11.73 0.82 -2.95
N GLU A 64 11.28 1.10 -1.73
CA GLU A 64 9.94 0.73 -1.29
C GLU A 64 8.86 1.52 -2.05
N LEU A 65 9.11 2.80 -2.35
CA LEU A 65 8.18 3.59 -3.17
C LEU A 65 8.16 3.12 -4.63
N GLU A 66 9.30 2.72 -5.19
CA GLU A 66 9.35 2.07 -6.52
C GLU A 66 8.61 0.73 -6.52
N GLN A 67 8.83 -0.09 -5.48
CA GLN A 67 8.17 -1.37 -5.30
C GLN A 67 6.65 -1.20 -5.19
N PHE A 68 6.19 -0.20 -4.43
CA PHE A 68 4.78 0.14 -4.34
C PHE A 68 4.19 0.49 -5.71
N SER A 69 4.90 1.30 -6.51
CA SER A 69 4.46 1.63 -7.87
C SER A 69 4.27 0.37 -8.72
N VAL A 70 5.26 -0.53 -8.70
CA VAL A 70 5.20 -1.80 -9.43
C VAL A 70 4.04 -2.68 -8.96
N ASP A 71 3.81 -2.75 -7.65
CA ASP A 71 2.78 -3.61 -7.05
C ASP A 71 1.37 -3.07 -7.31
N ALA A 72 1.16 -1.76 -7.20
CA ALA A 72 -0.09 -1.10 -7.57
C ALA A 72 -0.41 -1.32 -9.07
N MET A 73 0.58 -1.18 -9.95
CA MET A 73 0.41 -1.50 -11.38
C MET A 73 0.08 -2.98 -11.61
N ARG A 74 0.70 -3.89 -10.85
CA ARG A 74 0.41 -5.33 -10.93
C ARG A 74 -1.02 -5.62 -10.49
N LEU A 75 -1.48 -5.01 -9.40
CA LEU A 75 -2.85 -5.15 -8.90
C LEU A 75 -3.87 -4.60 -9.91
N SER A 76 -3.62 -3.42 -10.49
CA SER A 76 -4.43 -2.86 -11.58
C SER A 76 -4.58 -3.83 -12.75
N ARG A 77 -3.49 -4.46 -13.20
CA ARG A 77 -3.52 -5.46 -14.28
C ARG A 77 -4.24 -6.74 -13.87
N ALA A 78 -4.11 -7.18 -12.63
CA ALA A 78 -4.81 -8.35 -12.11
C ALA A 78 -6.33 -8.11 -12.11
N ILE A 79 -6.79 -6.95 -11.63
CA ILE A 79 -8.20 -6.53 -11.66
C ILE A 79 -8.70 -6.53 -13.12
N GLN A 80 -7.92 -5.97 -14.05
CA GLN A 80 -8.28 -5.97 -15.46
C GLN A 80 -8.45 -7.39 -16.03
N GLN A 81 -7.52 -8.28 -15.75
CA GLN A 81 -7.53 -9.66 -16.24
C GLN A 81 -8.70 -10.47 -15.67
N ALA A 82 -9.12 -10.14 -14.44
CA ALA A 82 -10.31 -10.67 -13.80
C ALA A 82 -11.63 -10.09 -14.36
N ASN A 83 -11.61 -9.04 -15.18
CA ASN A 83 -12.78 -8.20 -15.47
C ASN A 83 -13.41 -7.62 -14.19
N GLY A 84 -12.59 -7.29 -13.18
CA GLY A 84 -13.03 -6.60 -11.97
C GLY A 84 -13.37 -5.12 -12.23
N PRO A 85 -13.76 -4.37 -11.18
CA PRO A 85 -14.24 -3.00 -11.37
C PRO A 85 -13.20 -2.08 -11.99
N GLN A 86 -13.63 -1.36 -13.02
CA GLN A 86 -12.76 -0.44 -13.74
C GLN A 86 -12.29 0.73 -12.87
N ASP A 87 -13.10 1.14 -11.89
CA ASP A 87 -12.72 2.21 -10.97
C ASP A 87 -11.48 1.79 -10.17
N LEU A 88 -11.48 0.58 -9.59
CA LEU A 88 -10.32 0.03 -8.87
C LEU A 88 -9.11 -0.11 -9.80
N GLN A 89 -9.32 -0.61 -11.03
CA GLN A 89 -8.24 -0.66 -12.03
C GLN A 89 -7.61 0.72 -12.24
N CYS A 90 -8.42 1.76 -12.44
CA CYS A 90 -7.94 3.12 -12.69
C CYS A 90 -7.26 3.72 -11.46
N ILE A 91 -7.81 3.48 -10.26
CA ILE A 91 -7.24 3.94 -8.99
C ILE A 91 -5.82 3.41 -8.82
N PHE A 92 -5.61 2.09 -8.92
CA PHE A 92 -4.28 1.50 -8.70
C PHE A 92 -3.28 1.85 -9.81
N ARG A 93 -3.74 2.05 -11.05
CA ARG A 93 -2.89 2.59 -12.11
C ARG A 93 -2.44 4.01 -11.76
N GLY A 94 -3.37 4.86 -11.32
CA GLY A 94 -3.06 6.24 -10.91
C GLY A 94 -2.10 6.26 -9.71
N MET A 95 -2.30 5.41 -8.71
CA MET A 95 -1.38 5.30 -7.56
C MET A 95 0.04 4.90 -7.97
N SER A 96 0.18 4.01 -8.97
CA SER A 96 1.50 3.64 -9.52
C SER A 96 2.20 4.84 -10.15
N ASP A 97 1.50 5.59 -11.00
CA ASP A 97 2.04 6.77 -11.67
C ASP A 97 2.38 7.86 -10.63
N ASP A 98 1.46 8.17 -9.70
CA ASP A 98 1.65 9.12 -8.60
C ASP A 98 2.87 8.79 -7.73
N ALA A 99 3.10 7.50 -7.42
CA ALA A 99 4.24 7.09 -6.60
C ALA A 99 5.58 7.42 -7.27
N SER A 100 5.69 7.18 -8.58
CA SER A 100 6.88 7.54 -9.35
C SER A 100 7.06 9.06 -9.42
N GLU A 101 5.99 9.81 -9.68
CA GLU A 101 6.05 11.29 -9.72
C GLU A 101 6.48 11.90 -8.37
N ARG A 102 6.03 11.30 -7.25
CA ARG A 102 6.39 11.75 -5.91
C ARG A 102 7.84 11.46 -5.56
N LEU A 103 8.39 10.34 -6.06
CA LEU A 103 9.80 10.02 -5.90
C LEU A 103 10.68 11.05 -6.63
N ASP A 104 10.32 11.40 -7.87
CA ASP A 104 10.99 12.45 -8.62
C ASP A 104 10.88 13.81 -7.91
N ALA A 105 9.71 14.13 -7.38
CA ALA A 105 9.50 15.36 -6.61
C ALA A 105 10.39 15.42 -5.36
N LEU A 106 10.61 14.31 -4.64
CA LEU A 106 11.51 14.28 -3.48
C LEU A 106 12.96 14.59 -3.85
N ASN A 107 13.40 14.12 -5.03
CA ASN A 107 14.75 14.35 -5.56
C ASN A 107 14.95 15.76 -6.11
N LEU A 108 13.87 16.41 -6.56
CA LEU A 108 13.88 17.77 -7.11
C LEU A 108 13.53 18.85 -6.10
N ALA A 109 13.11 18.49 -4.88
CA ALA A 109 12.75 19.45 -3.85
C ALA A 109 13.92 20.40 -3.53
N ASP A 110 13.63 21.69 -3.36
CA ASP A 110 14.66 22.70 -3.05
C ASP A 110 14.92 22.81 -1.54
N SER A 111 13.91 22.48 -0.73
CA SER A 111 13.93 22.70 0.72
C SER A 111 13.36 21.51 1.50
N SER A 112 13.80 21.36 2.74
CA SER A 112 13.25 20.37 3.65
C SER A 112 11.75 20.59 3.92
N GLY A 113 11.29 21.86 3.92
CA GLY A 113 9.88 22.18 4.03
C GLY A 113 9.04 21.71 2.83
N GLU A 114 9.63 21.64 1.64
CA GLU A 114 9.02 21.04 0.45
C GLU A 114 9.00 19.52 0.54
N GLN A 115 10.11 18.89 0.91
CA GLN A 115 10.15 17.45 1.17
C GLN A 115 9.11 17.03 2.20
N ALA A 116 8.93 17.80 3.27
CA ALA A 116 7.89 17.55 4.26
C ALA A 116 6.46 17.58 3.68
N ARG A 117 6.19 18.39 2.66
CA ARG A 117 4.88 18.39 1.97
C ARG A 117 4.74 17.17 1.08
N ILE A 118 5.79 16.79 0.36
CA ILE A 118 5.79 15.63 -0.52
C ILE A 118 5.61 14.34 0.29
N TYR A 119 6.37 14.17 1.39
CA TYR A 119 6.20 13.02 2.30
C TYR A 119 4.79 12.92 2.89
N ARG A 120 4.16 14.04 3.30
CA ARG A 120 2.76 14.00 3.74
C ARG A 120 1.80 13.56 2.64
N ALA A 121 2.07 13.97 1.42
CA ALA A 121 1.23 13.61 0.29
C ALA A 121 1.45 12.14 -0.13
N ILE A 122 2.67 11.59 0.01
CA ILE A 122 2.93 10.15 -0.07
C ILE A 122 2.18 9.41 1.04
N SER A 123 2.27 9.86 2.29
CA SER A 123 1.54 9.26 3.43
C SER A 123 0.03 9.22 3.19
N ALA A 124 -0.56 10.31 2.67
CA ALA A 124 -1.97 10.34 2.32
C ALA A 124 -2.33 9.30 1.24
N MET A 125 -1.53 9.20 0.18
CA MET A 125 -1.71 8.19 -0.86
C MET A 125 -1.60 6.76 -0.31
N MET A 126 -0.62 6.50 0.57
CA MET A 126 -0.46 5.18 1.20
C MET A 126 -1.63 4.85 2.11
N ARG A 127 -2.21 5.83 2.80
CA ARG A 127 -3.42 5.64 3.58
C ARG A 127 -4.60 5.22 2.69
N ASP A 128 -4.75 5.86 1.53
CA ASP A 128 -5.80 5.50 0.58
C ASP A 128 -5.57 4.08 0.04
N ALA A 129 -4.33 3.69 -0.24
CA ALA A 129 -3.99 2.33 -0.65
C ALA A 129 -4.25 1.29 0.47
N GLU A 130 -3.88 1.60 1.71
CA GLU A 130 -4.14 0.79 2.92
C GLU A 130 -5.65 0.53 3.07
N GLU A 131 -6.49 1.54 2.84
CA GLU A 131 -7.95 1.45 2.95
C GLU A 131 -8.61 0.71 1.77
N ILE A 132 -8.16 0.96 0.54
CA ILE A 132 -8.84 0.49 -0.67
C ILE A 132 -8.38 -0.89 -1.13
N ALA A 133 -7.08 -1.21 -0.98
CA ALA A 133 -6.50 -2.45 -1.53
C ALA A 133 -7.20 -3.75 -1.06
N PRO A 134 -7.62 -3.91 0.20
CA PRO A 134 -8.30 -5.12 0.65
C PRO A 134 -9.63 -5.38 -0.07
N ALA A 135 -10.31 -4.34 -0.56
CA ALA A 135 -11.57 -4.49 -1.29
C ALA A 135 -11.41 -5.34 -2.57
N VAL A 136 -10.21 -5.36 -3.15
CA VAL A 136 -9.89 -6.20 -4.33
C VAL A 136 -9.99 -7.69 -4.01
N ASP A 137 -9.71 -8.10 -2.77
CA ASP A 137 -9.76 -9.49 -2.35
C ASP A 137 -11.17 -9.91 -1.90
N GLU A 138 -11.99 -8.96 -1.44
CA GLU A 138 -13.36 -9.19 -0.98
C GLU A 138 -14.37 -9.27 -2.13
N GLU A 139 -14.09 -8.61 -3.24
CA GLU A 139 -14.90 -8.69 -4.45
C GLU A 139 -14.68 -10.04 -5.13
N ASP A 140 -15.44 -11.04 -4.66
CA ASP A 140 -15.63 -12.32 -5.35
C ASP A 140 -16.11 -12.00 -6.79
N ILE A 141 -15.19 -12.11 -7.75
CA ILE A 141 -15.32 -11.70 -9.16
C ILE A 141 -16.49 -12.47 -9.79
N THR A 142 -17.70 -11.97 -9.56
CA THR A 142 -18.93 -12.47 -10.15
C THR A 142 -19.20 -11.65 -11.39
N LEU A 143 -18.81 -12.26 -12.51
CA LEU A 143 -19.06 -11.82 -13.88
C LEU A 143 -20.53 -11.41 -14.02
N ASP A 144 -20.82 -10.12 -14.23
CA ASP A 144 -21.88 -9.64 -15.11
C ASP A 144 -21.86 -8.10 -15.24
N GLY A 145 -21.13 -7.63 -16.25
CA GLY A 145 -21.58 -6.54 -17.09
C GLY A 145 -21.45 -5.11 -16.56
N PHE A 146 -20.34 -4.46 -16.89
CA PHE A 146 -20.40 -3.07 -17.37
C PHE A 146 -19.22 -2.77 -18.30
N THR A 147 -19.51 -2.56 -19.58
CA THR A 147 -18.53 -2.13 -20.58
C THR A 147 -18.42 -0.60 -20.55
N CYS A 148 -17.22 -0.05 -20.38
CA CYS A 148 -17.03 1.39 -20.56
C CYS A 148 -16.82 1.79 -22.02
N SER A 149 -17.55 2.83 -22.41
CA SER A 149 -17.39 3.58 -23.66
C SER A 149 -16.26 4.60 -23.48
N PRO A 150 -15.34 4.75 -24.44
CA PRO A 150 -14.34 5.82 -24.42
C PRO A 150 -15.00 7.15 -24.78
N GLY A 151 -14.77 8.18 -23.95
CA GLY A 151 -15.06 9.58 -24.26
C GLY A 151 -13.77 10.33 -24.53
#